data_AF-A0A0C2FHT9-F1
#
_entry.id   AF-A0A0C2FHT9-F1
#
_cell.length_a   1.000
_cell.length_b   1.000
_cell.length_c   1.000
_cell.angle_alpha   90.00
_cell.angle_beta   90.00
_cell.angle_gamma   90.00
#
_symmetry.space_group_name_H-M   'P 1'
#
loop_
_entity.id
_entity.type
_entity.pdbx_description
1 polymer ?
#
loop_
_entity_poly.entity_id
_entity_poly.type
_entity_poly.pdbx_seq_one_letter_code
_entity_poly.pdbx_strand_id
1 'polypeptide(L)' 'MVIDTNDRMGCIIQDCNNSKYVHCFYGPRTREPMGKVIYEIGTPCKKNSHCTGNVECLVKEGLCTAP' A
#
# COMPACT_ATOMS: atom_id res chain seq x y z
N MET A 1 1.91 0.67 -5.63
CA MET A 1 0.51 1.15 -5.59
C MET A 1 -0.40 0.18 -4.87
N VAL A 2 -0.66 -1.03 -5.41
CA VAL A 2 -1.71 -1.93 -4.89
C VAL A 2 -1.19 -3.19 -4.20
N ILE A 3 0.12 -3.31 -3.99
CA ILE A 3 0.69 -4.43 -3.24
C ILE A 3 0.26 -4.28 -1.79
N ASP A 4 -0.41 -5.29 -1.23
CA ASP A 4 -1.06 -5.23 0.10
C ASP A 4 -0.08 -5.00 1.26
N THR A 5 1.18 -5.40 1.08
CA THR A 5 2.25 -5.15 2.05
C THR A 5 2.79 -3.72 2.03
N ASN A 6 2.46 -2.88 1.03
CA ASN A 6 2.86 -1.47 1.04
C ASN A 6 2.01 -0.67 2.03
N ASP A 7 2.66 -0.09 3.04
CA ASP A 7 2.03 0.70 4.09
C ASP A 7 2.42 2.19 4.04
N ARG A 8 3.45 2.53 3.25
CA ARG A 8 4.02 3.87 3.16
C ARG A 8 4.13 4.32 1.72
N MET A 9 3.81 5.59 1.49
CA MET A 9 4.03 6.26 0.21
C MET A 9 4.61 7.65 0.41
N GLY A 10 5.51 8.04 -0.49
CA GLY A 10 6.05 9.39 -0.56
C GLY A 10 6.21 9.80 -2.02
N CYS A 11 5.75 10.99 -2.38
CA CYS A 11 5.79 11.48 -3.76
C CYS A 11 6.59 12.77 -3.88
N ILE A 12 7.22 12.95 -5.03
CA ILE A 12 7.96 14.14 -5.42
C ILE A 12 7.29 14.71 -6.66
N ILE A 13 7.07 16.03 -6.66
CA ILE A 13 6.58 16.79 -7.80
C ILE A 13 7.66 17.82 -8.13
N GLN A 14 8.18 17.75 -9.35
CA GLN A 14 9.25 18.62 -9.83
C GLN A 14 8.82 19.31 -11.13
N ASP A 15 8.93 20.63 -11.19
CA ASP A 15 8.76 21.36 -12.44
C ASP A 15 10.05 21.25 -13.28
N CYS A 16 9.89 20.86 -14.55
CA CYS A 16 10.93 20.62 -15.53
C CYS A 16 10.58 21.37 -16.82
N ASN A 17 10.99 22.64 -16.95
CA ASN A 17 10.84 23.48 -18.17
C ASN A 17 9.51 23.26 -18.93
N ASN A 18 8.41 23.80 -18.39
CA ASN A 18 7.03 23.66 -18.90
C ASN A 18 6.40 22.26 -18.79
N SER A 19 7.10 21.28 -18.20
CA SER A 19 6.54 19.96 -17.87
C SER A 19 6.58 19.71 -16.36
N LYS A 20 5.70 18.82 -15.86
CA LYS A 20 5.72 18.37 -14.47
C LYS A 20 6.16 16.91 -14.40
N TYR A 21 7.16 16.64 -13.57
CA TYR A 21 7.57 15.29 -13.23
C TYR A 21 6.97 14.91 -11.88
N VAL A 22 6.21 13.82 -11.85
CA VAL A 22 5.62 13.27 -10.63
C VAL A 22 6.14 11.86 -10.44
N HIS A 23 6.74 11.59 -9.28
CA HIS A 23 7.28 10.29 -8.95
C HIS A 23 6.93 9.89 -7.52
N CYS A 24 6.35 8.70 -7.35
CA CYS A 24 5.98 8.17 -6.06
C CYS A 24 6.80 6.93 -5.72
N PHE A 25 7.31 6.91 -4.50
CA PHE A 25 7.94 5.78 -3.86
C PHE A 25 6.93 5.07 -2.97
N TYR A 26 6.96 3.74 -3.00
CA TYR A 26 6.15 2.87 -2.14
C TYR A 26 7.09 2.04 -1.28
N GLY A 27 6.72 1.83 -0.02
CA GLY A 27 7.48 1.04 0.94
C GLY A 27 6.56 0.17 1.79
N PRO A 28 7.11 -0.88 2.43
CA PRO A 28 8.51 -1.32 2.40
C PRO A 28 8.94 -1.83 1.01
N ARG A 29 10.22 -1.66 0.69
CA ARG A 29 10.75 -1.98 -0.66
C ARG A 29 10.82 -3.50 -0.82
N THR A 30 9.70 -4.13 -1.15
CA THR A 30 9.67 -5.52 -1.58
C THR A 30 10.25 -5.60 -2.98
N ARG A 31 11.19 -6.53 -3.17
CA ARG A 31 11.65 -6.88 -4.51
C ARG A 31 10.51 -7.67 -5.14
N GLU A 32 9.60 -7.01 -5.84
CA GLU A 32 8.43 -7.63 -6.49
C GLU A 32 8.87 -8.81 -7.35
N PRO A 33 8.78 -10.06 -6.86
CA PRO A 33 9.25 -11.20 -7.63
C PRO A 33 8.18 -11.49 -8.66
N MET A 34 8.55 -11.54 -9.94
CA MET A 34 7.64 -11.97 -11.00
C MET A 34 6.98 -13.30 -10.59
N GLY A 35 5.65 -13.35 -10.66
CA GLY A 35 4.86 -14.53 -10.26
C GLY A 35 4.44 -14.59 -8.79
N LYS A 36 4.69 -13.56 -7.98
CA LYS A 36 4.02 -13.41 -6.67
C LYS A 36 2.64 -12.77 -6.81
N VAL A 37 1.75 -13.12 -5.88
CA VAL A 37 0.47 -12.44 -5.71
C VAL A 37 0.71 -11.02 -5.19
N ILE A 38 -0.05 -10.07 -5.72
CA ILE A 38 0.01 -8.65 -5.35
C ILE A 38 -0.72 -8.43 -4.02
N TYR A 39 -1.77 -9.21 -3.78
CA TYR A 39 -2.55 -9.19 -2.56
C TYR A 39 -3.20 -10.56 -2.31
N GLU A 40 -3.55 -10.83 -1.06
CA GLU A 40 -4.36 -11.99 -0.69
C GLU A 40 -5.80 -11.85 -1.21
N ILE A 41 -6.29 -12.86 -1.95
CA ILE A 41 -7.67 -12.89 -2.44
C ILE A 41 -8.59 -13.30 -1.29
N GLY A 42 -9.52 -12.42 -0.90
CA GLY A 42 -10.46 -12.70 0.17
C GLY A 42 -11.44 -11.58 0.46
N THR A 43 -12.16 -11.70 1.56
CA THR A 43 -13.04 -10.62 2.05
C THR A 43 -12.24 -9.55 2.79
N PRO A 44 -12.48 -8.25 2.54
CA PRO A 44 -11.85 -7.17 3.28
C PRO A 44 -12.05 -7.29 4.80
N CYS A 45 -11.16 -6.64 5.57
CA CYS A 45 -11.22 -6.71 7.02
C CYS A 45 -12.55 -6.11 7.54
N LYS A 46 -13.11 -6.71 8.60
CA LYS A 46 -14.34 -6.23 9.28
C LYS A 46 -14.15 -5.97 10.77
N LYS A 47 -13.00 -6.37 11.31
CA LYS A 47 -12.57 -6.23 12.70
C LYS A 47 -11.05 -6.38 12.75
N ASN A 48 -10.42 -5.86 13.79
CA ASN A 48 -8.95 -5.84 13.92
C ASN A 48 -8.31 -7.24 13.80
N SER A 49 -8.99 -8.28 14.28
CA SER A 49 -8.49 -9.66 14.20
C SER A 49 -8.46 -10.25 12.77
N HIS A 50 -8.95 -9.53 11.76
CA HIS A 50 -8.82 -9.95 10.34
C HIS A 50 -7.54 -9.41 9.70
N CYS A 51 -6.84 -8.50 10.36
CA CYS A 51 -5.57 -7.98 9.89
C CYS A 51 -4.42 -8.78 10.52
N THR A 52 -3.33 -8.94 9.77
CA THR A 52 -2.12 -9.58 10.27
C THR A 52 -1.32 -8.59 11.11
N GLY A 53 -0.99 -8.97 12.35
CA GLY A 53 -0.25 -8.13 13.29
C GLY A 53 -1.14 -7.37 14.28
N ASN A 54 -0.55 -6.43 15.03
CA ASN A 54 -1.26 -5.61 16.00
C ASN A 54 -1.72 -4.28 15.38
N VAL A 55 -2.58 -4.37 14.36
CA VAL A 55 -3.06 -3.23 13.58
C VAL A 55 -4.58 -3.13 13.63
N GLU A 56 -5.11 -1.95 13.31
CA GLU A 56 -6.54 -1.70 13.29
C GLU A 56 -7.14 -1.95 11.91
N CYS A 57 -8.40 -2.37 11.88
CA CYS A 57 -9.17 -2.45 10.65
C CYS A 57 -10.01 -1.18 10.48
N LEU A 58 -9.78 -0.46 9.39
CA LEU A 58 -10.62 0.64 8.93
C LEU A 58 -11.87 0.05 8.28
N VAL A 59 -12.84 -0.37 9.09
CA VAL A 59 -14.01 -1.16 8.66
C VAL A 59 -14.80 -0.53 7.51
N LYS A 60 -14.88 0.80 7.45
CA LYS A 60 -15.58 1.52 6.37
C LYS A 60 -14.86 1.38 5.01
N GLU A 61 -13.54 1.26 5.04
CA GLU A 61 -12.67 1.20 3.87
C GLU A 61 -12.24 -0.24 3.54
N GLY A 62 -12.35 -1.16 4.51
CA GLY A 62 -11.89 -2.53 4.38
C GLY A 62 -10.36 -2.68 4.40
N LEU A 63 -9.65 -1.67 4.90
CA LEU A 63 -8.18 -1.59 4.90
C LEU A 63 -7.61 -1.81 6.31
N CYS A 64 -6.46 -2.46 6.39
CA CYS A 64 -5.68 -2.56 7.62
C CYS A 64 -4.75 -1.35 7.74
N THR A 65 -4.59 -0.81 8.94
CA THR A 65 -3.62 0.28 9.18
C THR A 65 -2.19 -0.21 9.08
N ALA A 66 -1.25 0.70 8.83
CA ALA A 66 0.17 0.42 9.00
C ALA A 66 0.49 0.03 10.46
N PRO A 67 1.45 -0.88 10.70
CA PRO A 67 1.97 -1.19 12.02
C PRO A 67 2.82 -0.06 12.64
#